data_AF-A0A8J4UTS1-F1
#
_entry.id   AF-A0A8J4UTS1-F1
#
_cell.length_a   1.000
_cell.length_b   1.000
_cell.length_c   1.000
_cell.angle_alpha   90.00
_cell.angle_beta   90.00
_cell.angle_gamma   90.00
#
_symmetry.space_group_name_H-M   'P 1'
#
loop_
_entity.id
_entity.type
_entity.pdbx_description
1 polymer ?
#
loop_
_entity_poly.entity_id
_entity_poly.type
_entity_poly.pdbx_seq_one_letter_code
_entity_poly.pdbx_strand_id
1 'polypeptide(L)'
;MSVTEMFSYIQGFLTADQDIREDIRKVVQILEQTAREILTILQSVHQPSGFKDIPSKCLKARELFCAVQTQIGELKTKFPVEQYYRFHEHWRFVLQRLTFLAAFVVYLESESLVTREEVAKILEIEVHREKGFHLDLEDYLAGILIMASEL
;
A
#
# COMPACT_ATOMS: atom_id res chain seq x y z
N MET A 1 39.86 11.13 -14.03
CA MET A 1 38.98 9.97 -14.16
C MET A 1 38.97 9.59 -15.63
N SER A 2 39.42 8.38 -15.98
CA SER A 2 39.33 7.88 -17.36
C SER A 2 37.88 7.59 -17.73
N VAL A 3 37.58 7.52 -19.02
CA VAL A 3 36.24 7.14 -19.50
C VAL A 3 35.85 5.76 -18.93
N THR A 4 36.77 4.80 -18.90
CA THR A 4 36.54 3.47 -18.32
C THR A 4 36.22 3.53 -16.83
N GLU A 5 36.95 4.34 -16.06
CA GLU A 5 36.67 4.53 -14.62
C GLU A 5 35.29 5.14 -14.39
N MET A 6 34.88 6.10 -15.23
CA MET A 6 33.56 6.72 -15.17
C MET A 6 32.44 5.69 -15.43
N PHE A 7 32.58 4.85 -16.47
CA PHE A 7 31.59 3.81 -16.75
C PHE A 7 31.53 2.74 -15.65
N SER A 8 32.67 2.34 -15.09
CA SER A 8 32.70 1.40 -13.95
C SER A 8 32.02 1.98 -12.71
N TYR A 9 32.20 3.27 -12.43
CA TYR A 9 31.52 3.96 -11.34
C TYR A 9 29.99 3.99 -11.54
N ILE A 10 29.54 4.36 -12.75
CA ILE A 10 28.11 4.38 -13.11
C ILE A 10 27.52 2.97 -13.01
N GLN A 11 28.24 1.95 -13.49
CA GLN A 11 27.78 0.56 -13.41
C GLN A 11 27.56 0.13 -11.96
N GLY A 12 28.47 0.48 -11.04
CA GLY A 12 28.30 0.19 -9.62
C GLY A 12 27.05 0.84 -9.02
N PHE A 13 26.77 2.10 -9.38
CA PHE A 13 25.56 2.79 -8.95
C PHE A 13 24.28 2.13 -9.49
N LEU A 14 24.27 1.74 -10.78
CA LEU A 14 23.13 1.08 -11.40
C LEU A 14 22.86 -0.32 -10.80
N THR A 15 23.92 -1.07 -10.49
CA THR A 15 23.77 -2.37 -9.80
C THR A 15 23.15 -2.20 -8.42
N ALA A 16 23.62 -1.25 -7.62
CA ALA A 16 23.05 -0.98 -6.30
C ALA A 16 21.59 -0.49 -6.37
N ASP A 17 21.25 0.35 -7.36
CA ASP A 17 19.87 0.79 -7.59
C ASP A 17 18.97 -0.40 -7.99
N GLN A 18 19.48 -1.33 -8.80
CA GLN A 18 18.76 -2.54 -9.17
C GLN A 18 18.49 -3.44 -7.97
N ASP A 19 19.48 -3.64 -7.09
CA ASP A 19 19.31 -4.45 -5.89
C ASP A 19 18.20 -3.90 -4.97
N ILE A 20 18.15 -2.57 -4.80
CA ILE A 20 17.06 -1.90 -4.07
C ILE A 20 15.69 -2.18 -4.72
N ARG A 21 15.60 -2.08 -6.05
CA ARG A 21 14.35 -2.36 -6.78
C ARG A 21 13.89 -3.80 -6.62
N GLU A 22 14.82 -4.77 -6.65
CA GLU A 22 14.49 -6.18 -6.44
C GLU A 22 13.96 -6.43 -5.02
N ASP A 23 14.57 -5.82 -4.01
CA ASP A 23 14.12 -5.97 -2.63
C ASP A 23 12.77 -5.30 -2.37
N ILE A 24 12.53 -4.11 -2.95
CA ILE A 24 11.20 -3.48 -2.95
C ILE A 24 10.18 -4.41 -3.61
N ARG A 25 10.49 -4.95 -4.80
CA ARG A 25 9.57 -5.82 -5.54
C ARG A 25 9.12 -7.03 -4.73
N LYS A 26 10.05 -7.68 -4.00
CA LYS A 26 9.71 -8.83 -3.14
C LYS A 26 8.68 -8.46 -2.07
N VAL A 27 8.87 -7.34 -1.39
CA VAL A 27 7.92 -6.88 -0.35
C VAL A 27 6.58 -6.47 -0.96
N VAL A 28 6.59 -5.78 -2.10
CA VAL A 28 5.37 -5.39 -2.82
C VAL A 28 4.56 -6.61 -3.26
N GLN A 29 5.19 -7.68 -3.74
CA GLN A 29 4.48 -8.91 -4.11
C GLN A 29 3.73 -9.54 -2.93
N ILE A 30 4.32 -9.48 -1.73
CA ILE A 30 3.68 -9.95 -0.49
C ILE A 30 2.50 -9.04 -0.13
N LEU A 31 2.69 -7.71 -0.20
CA LEU A 31 1.61 -6.73 0.01
C LEU A 31 0.44 -6.95 -0.94
N GLU A 32 0.72 -7.18 -2.22
CA GLU A 32 -0.32 -7.44 -3.22
C GLU A 32 -1.08 -8.75 -2.92
N GLN A 33 -0.40 -9.76 -2.41
CA GLN A 33 -1.02 -11.01 -1.99
C GLN A 33 -1.99 -10.78 -0.82
N THR A 34 -1.54 -10.10 0.22
CA THR A 34 -2.41 -9.75 1.35
C THR A 34 -3.57 -8.84 0.93
N ALA A 35 -3.34 -7.89 0.01
CA ALA A 35 -4.40 -7.05 -0.56
C ALA A 35 -5.44 -7.88 -1.35
N ARG A 36 -5.03 -8.94 -2.08
CA ARG A 36 -5.95 -9.86 -2.75
C ARG A 36 -6.78 -10.67 -1.76
N GLU A 37 -6.19 -11.09 -0.65
CA GLU A 37 -6.89 -11.81 0.42
C GLU A 37 -7.95 -10.94 1.09
N ILE A 38 -7.58 -9.71 1.46
CA ILE A 38 -8.53 -8.71 2.00
C ILE A 38 -9.66 -8.47 1.00
N LEU A 39 -9.33 -8.24 -0.28
CA LEU A 39 -10.35 -8.06 -1.32
C LEU A 39 -11.32 -9.23 -1.38
N THR A 40 -10.82 -10.46 -1.36
CA THR A 40 -11.65 -11.67 -1.45
C THR A 40 -12.64 -11.76 -0.29
N ILE A 41 -12.18 -11.42 0.93
CA ILE A 41 -13.05 -11.37 2.12
C ILE A 41 -14.12 -10.31 1.95
N LEU A 42 -13.74 -9.10 1.56
CA LEU A 42 -14.69 -7.97 1.47
C LEU A 42 -15.67 -8.14 0.31
N GLN A 43 -15.25 -8.61 -0.87
CA GLN A 43 -16.15 -8.85 -2.00
C GLN A 43 -17.24 -9.88 -1.69
N SER A 44 -17.01 -10.78 -0.74
CA SER A 44 -18.04 -11.74 -0.34
C SER A 44 -19.27 -11.08 0.29
N VAL A 45 -19.23 -9.79 0.67
CA VAL A 45 -20.42 -9.06 1.16
C VAL A 45 -21.53 -8.96 0.11
N HIS A 46 -21.17 -9.01 -1.18
CA HIS A 46 -22.11 -8.97 -2.31
C HIS A 46 -22.88 -10.29 -2.51
N GLN A 47 -22.54 -11.35 -1.78
CA GLN A 47 -23.28 -12.61 -1.84
C GLN A 47 -24.63 -12.51 -1.10
N PRO A 48 -25.65 -13.31 -1.46
CA PRO A 48 -27.02 -13.18 -0.90
C PRO A 48 -27.13 -13.24 0.63
N SER A 49 -26.21 -13.94 1.30
CA SER A 49 -26.13 -14.02 2.77
C SER A 49 -25.06 -13.10 3.38
N GLY A 50 -24.30 -12.38 2.56
CA GLY A 50 -23.11 -11.64 2.95
C GLY A 50 -23.36 -10.47 3.90
N PHE A 51 -24.55 -9.87 3.84
CA PHE A 51 -24.93 -8.71 4.65
C PHE A 51 -24.99 -9.02 6.16
N LYS A 52 -25.37 -10.24 6.54
CA LYS A 52 -25.45 -10.64 7.96
C LYS A 52 -24.08 -10.80 8.61
N ASP A 53 -23.05 -11.00 7.80
CA ASP A 53 -21.70 -11.31 8.25
C ASP A 53 -20.73 -10.12 8.08
N ILE A 54 -21.22 -8.93 7.73
CA ILE A 54 -20.39 -7.73 7.51
C ILE A 54 -19.44 -7.45 8.70
N PRO A 55 -19.90 -7.44 9.97
CA PRO A 55 -18.99 -7.20 11.10
C PRO A 55 -17.85 -8.22 11.21
N SER A 56 -18.15 -9.50 10.96
CA SER A 56 -17.17 -10.58 10.99
C SER A 56 -16.15 -10.46 9.86
N LYS A 57 -16.60 -10.07 8.66
CA LYS A 57 -15.72 -9.84 7.49
C LYS A 57 -14.82 -8.63 7.68
N CYS A 58 -15.36 -7.52 8.21
CA CYS A 58 -14.58 -6.34 8.53
C CYS A 58 -13.51 -6.63 9.59
N LEU A 59 -13.85 -7.41 10.63
CA LEU A 59 -12.88 -7.84 11.65
C LEU A 59 -11.72 -8.63 11.03
N LYS A 60 -12.02 -9.63 10.19
CA LYS A 60 -10.99 -10.41 9.48
C LYS A 60 -10.14 -9.56 8.54
N ALA A 61 -10.74 -8.60 7.84
CA ALA A 61 -10.00 -7.66 7.02
C ALA A 61 -9.05 -6.79 7.87
N ARG A 62 -9.50 -6.32 9.04
CA ARG A 62 -8.66 -5.57 10.00
C ARG A 62 -7.49 -6.39 10.54
N GLU A 63 -7.68 -7.68 10.81
CA GLU A 63 -6.59 -8.60 11.20
C GLU A 63 -5.53 -8.70 10.09
N LEU A 64 -5.94 -8.80 8.82
CA LEU A 64 -5.01 -8.80 7.70
C LEU A 64 -4.32 -7.45 7.49
N PHE A 65 -4.96 -6.33 7.86
CA PHE A 65 -4.29 -5.03 7.87
C PHE A 65 -3.11 -4.98 8.87
N CYS A 66 -3.12 -5.75 9.96
CA CYS A 66 -1.94 -5.88 10.83
C CYS A 66 -0.74 -6.51 10.09
N ALA A 67 -0.99 -7.48 9.19
CA ALA A 67 0.05 -8.04 8.34
C ALA A 67 0.55 -7.00 7.33
N VAL A 68 -0.37 -6.21 6.74
CA VAL A 68 -0.02 -5.09 5.84
C VAL A 68 0.87 -4.07 6.56
N GLN A 69 0.56 -3.68 7.80
CA GLN A 69 1.37 -2.77 8.60
C GLN A 69 2.81 -3.29 8.77
N THR A 70 2.95 -4.58 9.09
CA THR A 70 4.27 -5.23 9.23
C THR A 70 5.04 -5.20 7.91
N GLN A 71 4.38 -5.54 6.80
CA GLN A 71 4.98 -5.56 5.45
C GLN A 71 5.37 -4.15 4.97
N ILE A 72 4.54 -3.14 5.26
CA ILE A 72 4.87 -1.73 5.01
C ILE A 72 6.07 -1.31 5.87
N GLY A 73 6.11 -1.71 7.14
CA GLY A 73 7.26 -1.51 8.02
C GLY A 73 8.55 -2.08 7.42
N GLU A 74 8.48 -3.29 6.84
CA GLU A 74 9.61 -3.88 6.11
C GLU A 74 9.97 -3.06 4.86
N LEU A 75 8.98 -2.65 4.06
CA LEU A 75 9.21 -1.86 2.84
C LEU A 75 9.97 -0.56 3.13
N LYS A 76 9.65 0.13 4.23
CA LYS A 76 10.34 1.36 4.67
C LYS A 76 11.85 1.16 4.89
N THR A 77 12.30 -0.07 5.14
CA THR A 77 13.72 -0.38 5.38
C THR A 77 14.51 -0.66 4.10
N LYS A 78 13.85 -0.85 2.95
CA LYS A 78 14.49 -1.28 1.70
C LYS A 78 15.09 -0.13 0.89
N PHE A 79 14.74 1.12 1.20
CA PHE A 79 15.21 2.29 0.46
C PHE A 79 15.41 3.50 1.37
N PRO A 80 16.25 4.47 0.99
CA PRO A 80 16.40 5.71 1.74
C PRO A 80 15.13 6.55 1.70
N VAL A 81 14.67 7.06 2.85
CA VAL A 81 13.40 7.81 2.97
C VAL A 81 13.30 8.98 1.99
N GLU A 82 14.41 9.67 1.70
CA GLU A 82 14.48 10.79 0.75
C GLU A 82 14.15 10.38 -0.70
N GLN A 83 14.26 9.10 -1.02
CA GLN A 83 14.03 8.52 -2.34
C GLN A 83 12.62 7.93 -2.49
N TYR A 84 11.67 8.30 -1.61
CA TYR A 84 10.26 7.88 -1.71
C TYR A 84 9.72 7.97 -3.13
N TYR A 85 9.75 9.16 -3.74
CA TYR A 85 9.22 9.37 -5.09
C TYR A 85 10.05 8.72 -6.21
N ARG A 86 11.32 8.39 -5.96
CA ARG A 86 12.16 7.66 -6.92
C ARG A 86 11.64 6.24 -7.14
N PHE A 87 11.15 5.61 -6.08
CA PHE A 87 10.70 4.22 -6.10
C PHE A 87 9.18 4.07 -5.98
N HIS A 88 8.43 5.16 -5.75
CA HIS A 88 6.98 5.18 -5.54
C HIS A 88 6.17 4.34 -6.53
N GLU A 89 6.51 4.40 -7.82
CA GLU A 89 5.85 3.61 -8.87
C GLU A 89 5.85 2.09 -8.62
N HIS A 90 6.77 1.56 -7.80
CA HIS A 90 6.79 0.13 -7.46
C HIS A 90 5.64 -0.28 -6.55
N TRP A 91 5.20 0.58 -5.62
CA TRP A 91 4.12 0.28 -4.67
C TRP A 91 2.86 1.11 -4.88
N ARG A 92 2.87 2.07 -5.82
CA ARG A 92 1.75 2.96 -6.12
C ARG A 92 0.43 2.19 -6.28
N PHE A 93 0.43 1.16 -7.13
CA PHE A 93 -0.77 0.36 -7.39
C PHE A 93 -1.30 -0.35 -6.14
N VAL A 94 -0.41 -1.01 -5.38
CA VAL A 94 -0.83 -1.73 -4.18
C VAL A 94 -1.28 -0.76 -3.07
N LEU A 95 -0.66 0.42 -2.96
CA LEU A 95 -1.05 1.43 -1.98
C LEU A 95 -2.44 2.03 -2.27
N GLN A 96 -2.73 2.31 -3.54
CA GLN A 96 -4.07 2.74 -3.98
C GLN A 96 -5.13 1.66 -3.68
N ARG A 97 -4.80 0.38 -3.93
CA ARG A 97 -5.68 -0.74 -3.62
C ARG A 97 -5.90 -0.92 -2.12
N LEU A 98 -4.85 -0.80 -1.30
CA LEU A 98 -4.97 -0.86 0.15
C LEU A 98 -5.80 0.32 0.71
N THR A 99 -5.66 1.50 0.11
CA THR A 99 -6.49 2.68 0.45
C THR A 99 -7.96 2.41 0.15
N PHE A 100 -8.27 1.87 -1.04
CA PHE A 100 -9.61 1.41 -1.39
C PHE A 100 -10.16 0.42 -0.35
N LEU A 101 -9.40 -0.63 -0.03
CA LEU A 101 -9.85 -1.66 0.90
C LEU A 101 -10.09 -1.11 2.31
N ALA A 102 -9.25 -0.18 2.77
CA ALA A 102 -9.42 0.49 4.06
C ALA A 102 -10.68 1.36 4.07
N ALA A 103 -10.92 2.11 2.98
CA ALA A 103 -12.13 2.90 2.81
C ALA A 103 -13.38 2.02 2.77
N PHE A 104 -13.31 0.88 2.09
CA PHE A 104 -14.43 -0.05 1.99
C PHE A 104 -14.80 -0.67 3.34
N VAL A 105 -13.80 -1.04 4.17
CA VAL A 105 -14.05 -1.49 5.55
C VAL A 105 -14.78 -0.44 6.36
N VAL A 106 -14.30 0.82 6.35
CA VAL A 106 -14.91 1.90 7.12
C VAL A 106 -16.33 2.21 6.64
N TYR A 107 -16.55 2.19 5.32
CA TYR A 107 -17.88 2.37 4.75
C TYR A 107 -18.84 1.26 5.18
N LEU A 108 -18.42 -0.01 5.14
CA LEU A 108 -19.25 -1.14 5.56
C LEU A 108 -19.59 -1.10 7.06
N GLU A 109 -18.74 -0.49 7.89
CA GLU A 109 -18.95 -0.37 9.34
C GLU A 109 -19.80 0.84 9.75
N SER A 110 -19.72 1.95 9.00
CA SER A 110 -20.22 3.26 9.45
C SER A 110 -20.96 4.08 8.40
N GLU A 111 -21.06 3.58 7.16
CA GLU A 111 -21.65 4.27 6.00
C GLU A 111 -21.03 5.66 5.73
N SER A 112 -19.77 5.84 6.13
CA SER A 112 -19.05 7.09 6.01
C SER A 112 -17.80 6.96 5.13
N LEU A 113 -17.40 8.07 4.52
CA LEU A 113 -16.14 8.15 3.79
C LEU A 113 -14.99 8.33 4.77
N VAL A 114 -14.05 7.39 4.76
CA VAL A 114 -12.82 7.46 5.57
C VAL A 114 -11.99 8.69 5.19
N THR A 115 -11.38 9.35 6.16
CA THR A 115 -10.42 10.43 5.91
C THR A 115 -9.05 9.88 5.53
N ARG A 116 -8.22 10.70 4.87
CA ARG A 116 -6.86 10.31 4.49
C ARG A 116 -6.00 9.98 5.72
N GLU A 117 -6.20 10.72 6.80
CA GLU A 117 -5.52 10.55 8.09
C GLU A 117 -5.89 9.21 8.74
N GLU A 118 -7.16 8.79 8.64
CA GLU A 118 -7.61 7.49 9.13
C GLU A 118 -7.06 6.33 8.30
N VAL A 119 -7.01 6.46 6.97
CA VAL A 119 -6.35 5.44 6.12
C VAL A 119 -4.87 5.32 6.47
N ALA A 120 -4.18 6.44 6.61
CA ALA A 120 -2.77 6.46 7.01
C ALA A 120 -2.57 5.76 8.37
N LYS A 121 -3.50 5.97 9.32
CA LYS A 121 -3.50 5.27 10.62
C LYS A 121 -3.75 3.77 10.48
N ILE A 122 -4.67 3.33 9.62
CA ILE A 122 -4.93 1.91 9.35
C ILE A 122 -3.70 1.23 8.75
N LEU A 123 -2.98 1.90 7.84
CA LEU A 123 -1.79 1.37 7.18
C LEU A 123 -0.49 1.58 7.97
N GLU A 124 -0.54 2.28 9.11
CA GLU A 124 0.62 2.68 9.92
C GLU A 124 1.68 3.44 9.10
N ILE A 125 1.21 4.41 8.32
CA ILE A 125 2.02 5.33 7.52
C ILE A 125 1.73 6.77 7.87
N GLU A 126 2.60 7.66 7.40
CA GLU A 126 2.48 9.08 7.64
C GLU A 126 1.51 9.74 6.66
N VAL A 127 1.06 10.92 7.04
CA VAL A 127 0.22 11.77 6.20
C VAL A 127 1.06 12.84 5.50
N HIS A 128 2.18 13.20 6.12
CA HIS A 128 3.07 14.28 5.71
C HIS A 128 4.40 13.70 5.26
N ARG A 129 4.89 14.18 4.11
CA ARG A 129 6.14 13.73 3.50
C ARG A 129 7.33 13.85 4.44
N GLU A 130 7.37 14.90 5.26
CA GLU A 130 8.49 15.20 6.16
C GLU A 130 8.70 14.15 7.25
N LYS A 131 7.66 13.36 7.55
CA LYS A 131 7.69 12.31 8.56
C LYS A 131 8.09 10.94 8.02
N GLY A 132 8.19 10.80 6.69
CA GLY A 132 8.73 9.62 6.03
C GLY A 132 7.77 9.00 5.01
N PHE A 133 7.63 7.68 5.05
CA PHE A 133 6.73 6.95 4.15
C PHE A 133 5.29 7.38 4.42
N HIS A 134 4.64 7.94 3.41
CA HIS A 134 3.38 8.64 3.58
C HIS A 134 2.35 8.26 2.51
N LEU A 135 1.07 8.54 2.81
CA LEU A 135 -0.01 8.43 1.85
C LEU A 135 -0.12 9.70 1.01
N ASP A 136 0.28 9.61 -0.26
CA ASP A 136 0.08 10.70 -1.21
C ASP A 136 -1.42 10.99 -1.41
N LEU A 137 -1.75 12.26 -1.60
CA LEU A 137 -3.12 12.69 -1.87
C LEU A 137 -3.65 12.05 -3.16
N GLU A 138 -2.81 11.93 -4.19
CA GLU A 138 -3.22 11.30 -5.45
C GLU A 138 -3.58 9.83 -5.26
N ASP A 139 -2.82 9.10 -4.45
CA ASP A 139 -3.08 7.69 -4.18
C ASP A 139 -4.33 7.49 -3.33
N TYR A 140 -4.55 8.38 -2.36
CA TYR A 140 -5.78 8.41 -1.58
C TYR A 140 -7.01 8.61 -2.50
N LEU A 141 -6.99 9.65 -3.34
CA LEU A 141 -8.10 9.95 -4.24
C LEU A 141 -8.35 8.81 -5.25
N ALA A 142 -7.29 8.20 -5.79
CA ALA A 142 -7.40 7.03 -6.64
C ALA A 142 -8.07 5.84 -5.91
N GLY A 143 -7.68 5.58 -4.67
CA GLY A 143 -8.32 4.55 -3.82
C GLY A 143 -9.81 4.82 -3.59
N ILE A 144 -10.20 6.08 -3.34
CA ILE A 144 -11.62 6.45 -3.18
C ILE A 144 -12.42 6.25 -4.47
N LEU A 145 -11.84 6.58 -5.63
CA LEU A 145 -12.51 6.34 -6.93
C LEU A 145 -12.71 4.84 -7.21
N ILE A 146 -11.74 3.99 -6.81
CA ILE A 146 -11.89 2.54 -6.89
C ILE A 146 -13.04 2.09 -5.97
N MET A 147 -13.11 2.61 -4.74
CA MET A 147 -14.21 2.30 -3.82
C MET A 147 -15.58 2.66 -4.42
N ALA A 148 -15.70 3.84 -5.04
CA ALA A 148 -16.95 4.25 -5.69
C ALA A 148 -17.40 3.32 -6.83
N SER A 149 -16.49 2.55 -7.42
CA SER A 149 -16.81 1.55 -8.45
C SER A 149 -17.22 0.19 -7.86
N GLU A 150 -16.91 -0.05 -6.58
CA GLU A 150 -17.26 -1.28 -5.84
C GLU A 150 -18.62 -1.16 -5.13
N LEU A 151 -19.03 0.06 -4.79
CA LEU A 151 -20.36 0.40 -4.24
C LEU A 151 -21.46 0.35 -5.30
#